data_AF-B4UMR8-F1
#
_entry.id   AF-B4UMR8-F1
#
_cell.length_a   1.000
_cell.length_b   1.000
_cell.length_c   1.000
_cell.angle_alpha   90.00
_cell.angle_beta   90.00
_cell.angle_gamma   90.00
#
_symmetry.space_group_name_H-M   'P 1'
#
loop_
_entity.id
_entity.type
_entity.pdbx_description
1 polymer ?
#
loop_
_entity_poly.entity_id
_entity_poly.type
_entity_poly.pdbx_seq_one_letter_code
_entity_poly.pdbx_strand_id
1 'polypeptide(L)'
;MAGTALLLGCASTRQASESPNPATREVAAEQRQSEAALKRAQDAQAAAAEQAKRAAAAEAQVRDDQAKLERDQVKLRQEQLKAQQLQTQAKQETSRAAQETQQHQQAAVSGLAAQTQRSVRDQQLAAGVVTQVRTDEIVLQPRSGGAMRFKVDDRTRVEIEGRQGSVDQIREGAEARVVYEPSANGPAAVTVAVNPSSAASGSGMGSDAPGSTGTGAPSEAPPPPPPQQTLPPPGTNR
;
A
#
# COMPACT_ATOMS: atom_id res chain seq x y z
N MET A 1 68.15 -27.64 -15.87
CA MET A 1 69.24 -27.19 -16.76
C MET A 1 70.22 -26.41 -15.89
N ALA A 2 71.28 -27.06 -15.39
CA ALA A 2 72.52 -27.34 -16.11
C ALA A 2 73.29 -26.04 -16.38
N GLY A 3 74.46 -25.89 -15.73
CA GLY A 3 75.32 -24.71 -15.86
C GLY A 3 76.46 -24.67 -14.86
N THR A 4 77.29 -25.70 -14.86
CA THR A 4 78.58 -25.84 -14.17
C THR A 4 79.60 -24.82 -14.69
N ALA A 5 80.44 -24.24 -13.83
CA ALA A 5 81.86 -23.99 -14.12
C ALA A 5 82.65 -23.57 -12.86
N LEU A 6 83.58 -24.45 -12.46
CA LEU A 6 84.80 -24.12 -11.69
C LEU A 6 85.71 -23.18 -12.51
N LEU A 7 86.65 -22.51 -11.82
CA LEU A 7 88.11 -22.44 -12.08
C LEU A 7 88.70 -21.29 -11.23
N LEU A 8 89.49 -21.59 -10.20
CA LEU A 8 90.97 -21.59 -10.17
C LEU A 8 91.64 -20.21 -10.23
N GLY A 9 92.45 -19.93 -9.19
CA GLY A 9 93.74 -19.26 -9.37
C GLY A 9 93.86 -17.83 -8.85
N CYS A 10 94.43 -17.66 -7.66
CA CYS A 10 95.72 -16.97 -7.41
C CYS A 10 95.88 -16.68 -5.91
N ALA A 11 96.61 -17.56 -5.23
CA ALA A 11 97.25 -17.22 -3.97
C ALA A 11 98.52 -16.42 -4.28
N SER A 12 98.43 -15.09 -4.24
CA SER A 12 99.58 -14.19 -4.30
C SER A 12 99.84 -13.59 -2.92
N THR A 13 100.65 -14.32 -2.15
CA THR A 13 101.35 -13.83 -0.97
C THR A 13 102.28 -12.69 -1.39
N ARG A 14 101.91 -11.44 -1.08
CA ARG A 14 102.84 -10.31 -1.03
C ARG A 14 102.72 -9.63 0.33
N GLN A 15 103.57 -10.05 1.25
CA GLN A 15 104.06 -9.20 2.35
C GLN A 15 104.87 -8.07 1.71
N ALA A 16 104.20 -6.98 1.34
CA ALA A 16 104.85 -5.70 1.11
C ALA A 16 104.93 -5.00 2.46
N SER A 17 106.03 -5.23 3.17
CA SER A 17 106.47 -4.39 4.30
C SER A 17 107.04 -3.10 3.74
N GLU A 18 106.17 -2.22 3.24
CA GLU A 18 106.53 -0.87 2.82
C GLU A 18 105.75 0.08 3.71
N SER A 19 106.43 0.68 4.70
CA SER A 19 105.87 1.72 5.57
C SER A 19 105.31 2.83 4.68
N PRO A 20 103.98 2.97 4.53
CA PRO A 20 103.41 3.94 3.60
C PRO A 20 103.76 5.33 4.11
N ASN A 21 104.47 6.09 3.28
CA ASN A 21 104.73 7.50 3.50
C ASN A 21 103.40 8.19 3.90
N PRO A 22 103.32 8.90 5.04
CA PRO A 22 102.05 9.45 5.56
C PRO A 22 101.27 10.27 4.53
N ALA A 23 101.95 10.97 3.62
CA ALA A 23 101.34 11.73 2.53
C ALA A 23 100.47 10.87 1.58
N THR A 24 100.85 9.61 1.31
CA THR A 24 100.07 8.72 0.42
C THR A 24 98.78 8.24 1.07
N ARG A 25 98.77 8.08 2.41
CA ARG A 25 97.57 7.69 3.16
C ARG A 25 96.54 8.81 3.19
N GLU A 26 97.00 10.04 3.29
CA GLU A 26 96.16 11.24 3.30
C GLU A 26 95.43 11.41 1.96
N VAL A 27 96.14 11.37 0.84
CA VAL A 27 95.54 11.45 -0.50
C VAL A 27 94.53 10.32 -0.75
N ALA A 28 94.85 9.09 -0.33
CA ALA A 28 93.91 7.97 -0.45
C ALA A 28 92.65 8.13 0.43
N ALA A 29 92.78 8.77 1.60
CA ALA A 29 91.65 9.08 2.46
C ALA A 29 90.74 10.16 1.85
N GLU A 30 91.32 11.23 1.29
CA GLU A 30 90.58 12.29 0.60
C GLU A 30 89.84 11.78 -0.64
N GLN A 31 90.48 10.89 -1.41
CA GLN A 31 89.85 10.27 -2.57
C GLN A 31 88.64 9.41 -2.17
N ARG A 32 88.77 8.58 -1.12
CA ARG A 32 87.64 7.80 -0.57
C ARG A 32 86.53 8.71 -0.02
N GLN A 33 86.89 9.81 0.63
CA GLN A 33 85.92 10.78 1.13
C GLN A 33 85.14 11.44 -0.01
N SER A 34 85.82 11.76 -1.12
CA SER A 34 85.21 12.32 -2.32
C SER A 34 84.26 11.33 -3.00
N GLU A 35 84.67 10.07 -3.17
CA GLU A 35 83.81 9.00 -3.69
C GLU A 35 82.58 8.77 -2.80
N ALA A 36 82.77 8.73 -1.49
CA ALA A 36 81.67 8.58 -0.53
C ALA A 36 80.71 9.79 -0.54
N ALA A 37 81.20 11.00 -0.80
CA ALA A 37 80.37 12.20 -0.94
C ALA A 37 79.57 12.16 -2.24
N LEU A 38 80.18 11.77 -3.37
CA LEU A 38 79.50 11.61 -4.66
C LEU A 38 78.41 10.54 -4.59
N LYS A 39 78.71 9.39 -3.97
CA LYS A 39 77.71 8.32 -3.76
C LYS A 39 76.52 8.83 -2.93
N ARG A 40 76.79 9.51 -1.80
CA ARG A 40 75.72 10.13 -0.99
C ARG A 40 74.89 11.15 -1.75
N ALA A 41 75.50 11.95 -2.63
CA ALA A 41 74.78 12.88 -3.49
C ALA A 41 73.89 12.17 -4.51
N GLN A 42 74.38 11.10 -5.14
CA GLN A 42 73.59 10.27 -6.07
C GLN A 42 72.42 9.59 -5.36
N ASP A 43 72.66 9.02 -4.17
CA ASP A 43 71.62 8.38 -3.35
C ASP A 43 70.55 9.39 -2.93
N ALA A 44 70.95 10.62 -2.56
CA ALA A 44 70.03 11.70 -2.23
C ALA A 44 69.19 12.16 -3.44
N GLN A 45 69.80 12.27 -4.63
CA GLN A 45 69.08 12.59 -5.88
C GLN A 45 68.09 11.48 -6.25
N ALA A 46 68.47 10.21 -6.10
CA ALA A 46 67.58 9.08 -6.33
C ALA A 46 66.39 9.09 -5.35
N ALA A 47 66.64 9.32 -4.07
CA ALA A 47 65.58 9.42 -3.06
C ALA A 47 64.62 10.60 -3.34
N ALA A 48 65.14 11.76 -3.72
CA ALA A 48 64.32 12.91 -4.10
C ALA A 48 63.48 12.64 -5.35
N ALA A 49 64.05 11.99 -6.36
CA ALA A 49 63.31 11.61 -7.57
C ALA A 49 62.18 10.61 -7.28
N GLU A 50 62.43 9.62 -6.41
CA GLU A 50 61.39 8.68 -5.97
C GLU A 50 60.28 9.37 -5.17
N GLN A 51 60.61 10.33 -4.31
CA GLN A 51 59.60 11.14 -3.61
C GLN A 51 58.78 11.99 -4.59
N ALA A 52 59.41 12.62 -5.58
CA ALA A 52 58.72 13.39 -6.61
C ALA A 52 57.76 12.51 -7.43
N LYS A 53 58.16 11.29 -7.81
CA LYS A 53 57.27 10.33 -8.48
C LYS A 53 56.07 9.96 -7.62
N ARG A 54 56.27 9.70 -6.32
CA ARG A 54 55.18 9.38 -5.40
C ARG A 54 54.21 10.56 -5.23
N ALA A 55 54.73 11.78 -5.12
CA ALA A 55 53.91 12.99 -5.06
C ALA A 55 53.08 13.16 -6.34
N ALA A 56 53.69 13.03 -7.51
CA ALA A 56 52.98 13.13 -8.80
C ALA A 56 51.90 12.04 -8.96
N ALA A 57 52.17 10.81 -8.49
CA ALA A 57 51.18 9.73 -8.51
C ALA A 57 49.99 10.02 -7.58
N ALA A 58 50.24 10.56 -6.38
CA ALA A 58 49.17 10.96 -5.46
C ALA A 58 48.31 12.10 -6.05
N GLU A 59 48.92 13.09 -6.71
CA GLU A 59 48.17 14.16 -7.40
C GLU A 59 47.34 13.65 -8.58
N ALA A 60 47.85 12.66 -9.32
CA ALA A 60 47.09 12.01 -10.38
C ALA A 60 45.87 11.28 -9.80
N GLN A 61 46.05 10.55 -8.69
CA GLN A 61 44.96 9.85 -8.01
C GLN A 61 43.87 10.81 -7.52
N VAL A 62 44.23 11.94 -6.92
CA VAL A 62 43.24 12.96 -6.49
C VAL A 62 42.43 13.50 -7.68
N ARG A 63 43.07 13.71 -8.83
CA ARG A 63 42.37 14.14 -10.05
C ARG A 63 41.39 13.07 -10.56
N ASP A 64 41.80 11.81 -10.57
CA ASP A 64 40.94 10.70 -10.98
C ASP A 64 39.75 10.54 -10.03
N ASP A 65 39.97 10.67 -8.72
CA ASP A 65 38.91 10.60 -7.70
C ASP A 65 37.92 11.76 -7.83
N GLN A 66 38.40 12.98 -8.15
CA GLN A 66 37.52 14.13 -8.44
C GLN A 66 36.67 13.88 -9.69
N ALA A 67 37.29 13.43 -10.79
CA ALA A 67 36.57 13.11 -12.02
C ALA A 67 35.57 11.96 -11.83
N LYS A 68 35.86 11.02 -10.92
CA LYS A 68 34.92 9.96 -10.54
C LYS A 68 33.74 10.52 -9.73
N LEU A 69 34.01 11.36 -8.74
CA LEU A 69 32.98 12.00 -7.93
C LEU A 69 32.00 12.81 -8.79
N GLU A 70 32.49 13.56 -9.77
CA GLU A 70 31.64 14.31 -10.71
C GLU A 70 30.73 13.39 -11.54
N ARG A 71 31.27 12.29 -12.06
CA ARG A 71 30.48 11.28 -12.79
C ARG A 71 29.39 10.68 -11.91
N ASP A 72 29.72 10.37 -10.66
CA ASP A 72 28.77 9.82 -9.70
C ASP A 72 27.66 10.83 -9.36
N GLN A 73 27.98 12.12 -9.23
CA GLN A 73 26.98 13.18 -9.01
C GLN A 73 26.03 13.34 -10.20
N VAL A 74 26.55 13.31 -11.44
CA VAL A 74 25.71 13.38 -12.64
C VAL A 74 24.78 12.17 -12.72
N LYS A 75 25.30 10.97 -12.46
CA LYS A 75 24.51 9.74 -12.44
C LYS A 75 23.39 9.80 -11.39
N LEU A 76 23.70 10.26 -10.17
CA LEU A 76 22.71 10.43 -9.11
C LEU A 76 21.59 11.38 -9.53
N ARG A 77 21.91 12.54 -10.13
CA ARG A 77 20.89 13.48 -10.63
C ARG A 77 20.03 12.86 -11.74
N GLN A 78 20.63 12.09 -12.64
CA GLN A 78 19.90 11.40 -13.70
C GLN A 78 18.92 10.37 -13.13
N GLU A 79 19.35 9.59 -12.13
CA GLU A 79 18.51 8.62 -11.44
C GLU A 79 17.37 9.30 -10.68
N GLN A 80 17.62 10.44 -10.01
CA GLN A 80 16.58 11.23 -9.35
C GLN A 80 15.53 11.75 -10.34
N LEU A 81 15.95 12.30 -11.49
CA LEU A 81 15.02 12.74 -12.53
C LEU A 81 14.19 11.58 -13.07
N LYS A 82 14.82 10.42 -13.32
CA LYS A 82 14.12 9.21 -13.78
C LYS A 82 13.11 8.72 -12.73
N ALA A 83 13.48 8.72 -11.45
CA ALA A 83 12.57 8.35 -10.36
C ALA A 83 11.37 9.30 -10.28
N GLN A 84 11.59 10.61 -10.43
CA GLN A 84 10.51 11.61 -10.45
C GLN A 84 9.57 11.43 -11.65
N GLN A 85 10.12 11.11 -12.82
CA GLN A 85 9.33 10.81 -14.02
C GLN A 85 8.45 9.57 -13.81
N LEU A 86 9.03 8.47 -13.30
CA LEU A 86 8.30 7.24 -13.00
C LEU A 86 7.21 7.48 -11.94
N GLN A 87 7.49 8.28 -10.91
CA GLN A 87 6.50 8.64 -9.90
C GLN A 87 5.33 9.43 -10.51
N THR A 88 5.60 10.32 -11.45
CA THR A 88 4.59 11.10 -12.16
C THR A 88 3.72 10.20 -13.04
N GLN A 89 4.34 9.27 -13.78
CA GLN A 89 3.64 8.29 -14.59
C GLN A 89 2.76 7.37 -13.73
N ALA A 90 3.27 6.86 -12.62
CA ALA A 90 2.52 6.03 -11.69
C ALA A 90 1.28 6.77 -11.13
N LYS A 91 1.42 8.07 -10.81
CA LYS A 91 0.29 8.90 -10.36
C LYS A 91 -0.76 9.06 -11.45
N GLN A 92 -0.36 9.28 -12.70
CA GLN A 92 -1.29 9.39 -13.83
C GLN A 92 -2.07 8.10 -14.04
N GLU A 93 -1.39 6.95 -14.09
CA GLU A 93 -2.04 5.65 -14.24
C GLU A 93 -2.98 5.35 -13.06
N THR A 94 -2.56 5.66 -11.82
CA THR A 94 -3.42 5.52 -10.63
C THR A 94 -4.66 6.41 -10.73
N SER A 95 -4.53 7.66 -11.20
CA SER A 95 -5.69 8.54 -11.37
C SER A 95 -6.67 8.06 -12.43
N ARG A 96 -6.17 7.45 -13.53
CA ARG A 96 -7.01 6.86 -14.58
C ARG A 96 -7.77 5.65 -14.04
N ALA A 97 -7.07 4.71 -13.40
CA ALA A 97 -7.70 3.54 -12.80
C ALA A 97 -8.75 3.91 -11.73
N ALA A 98 -8.49 4.96 -10.94
CA ALA A 98 -9.44 5.47 -9.96
C ALA A 98 -10.70 6.05 -10.63
N GLN A 99 -10.54 6.82 -11.71
CA GLN A 99 -11.67 7.36 -12.48
C GLN A 99 -12.52 6.25 -13.11
N GLU A 100 -11.89 5.25 -13.71
CA GLU A 100 -12.58 4.08 -14.27
C GLU A 100 -13.34 3.30 -13.19
N THR A 101 -12.69 3.06 -12.05
CA THR A 101 -13.33 2.39 -10.91
C THR A 101 -14.55 3.17 -10.41
N GLN A 102 -14.44 4.50 -10.31
CA GLN A 102 -15.55 5.35 -9.88
C GLN A 102 -16.73 5.29 -10.86
N GLN A 103 -16.46 5.28 -12.18
CA GLN A 103 -17.49 5.11 -13.21
C GLN A 103 -18.18 3.75 -13.10
N HIS A 104 -17.42 2.67 -12.91
CA HIS A 104 -17.99 1.33 -12.73
C HIS A 104 -18.84 1.21 -11.47
N GLN A 105 -18.41 1.82 -10.37
CA GLN A 105 -19.21 1.86 -9.14
C GLN A 105 -20.54 2.60 -9.35
N GLN A 106 -20.54 3.75 -10.03
CA GLN A 106 -21.76 4.50 -10.34
C GLN A 106 -22.69 3.72 -11.27
N ALA A 107 -22.14 3.05 -12.29
CA ALA A 107 -22.90 2.21 -13.20
C ALA A 107 -23.53 1.01 -12.47
N ALA A 108 -22.78 0.37 -11.57
CA ALA A 108 -23.30 -0.74 -10.77
C ALA A 108 -24.43 -0.29 -9.82
N VAL A 109 -24.25 0.84 -9.13
CA VAL A 109 -25.27 1.40 -8.22
C VAL A 109 -26.54 1.78 -8.97
N SER A 110 -26.42 2.44 -10.13
CA SER A 110 -27.58 2.81 -10.95
C SER A 110 -28.27 1.59 -11.58
N GLY A 111 -27.50 0.57 -12.00
CA GLY A 111 -28.03 -0.70 -12.46
C GLY A 111 -28.85 -1.42 -11.38
N LEU A 112 -28.32 -1.49 -10.15
CA LEU A 112 -29.03 -2.07 -9.02
C LEU A 112 -30.29 -1.28 -8.66
N ALA A 113 -30.22 0.05 -8.64
CA ALA A 113 -31.38 0.90 -8.37
C ALA A 113 -32.48 0.71 -9.41
N ALA A 114 -32.13 0.61 -10.71
CA ALA A 114 -33.08 0.34 -11.78
C ALA A 114 -33.71 -1.04 -11.66
N GLN A 115 -32.94 -2.06 -11.26
CA GLN A 115 -33.45 -3.40 -11.00
C GLN A 115 -34.44 -3.41 -9.82
N THR A 116 -34.09 -2.78 -8.70
CA THR A 116 -34.98 -2.67 -7.53
C THR A 116 -36.28 -1.95 -7.88
N GLN A 117 -36.21 -0.86 -8.66
CA GLN A 117 -37.42 -0.15 -9.10
C GLN A 117 -38.33 -1.01 -9.99
N ARG A 118 -37.75 -1.89 -10.83
CA ARG A 118 -38.55 -2.84 -11.63
C ARG A 118 -39.25 -3.85 -10.72
N SER A 119 -38.52 -4.45 -9.78
CA SER A 119 -39.12 -5.37 -8.80
C SER A 119 -40.23 -4.72 -7.98
N VAL A 120 -40.09 -3.45 -7.57
CA VAL A 120 -41.15 -2.74 -6.84
C VAL A 120 -42.35 -2.39 -7.74
N ARG A 121 -42.16 -2.14 -9.05
CA ARG A 121 -43.27 -1.88 -9.99
C ARG A 121 -44.06 -3.14 -10.34
N ASP A 122 -43.39 -4.28 -10.38
CA ASP A 122 -44.03 -5.56 -10.68
C ASP A 122 -44.76 -6.13 -9.44
N GLN A 123 -44.46 -5.60 -8.25
CA GLN A 123 -45.17 -5.89 -7.01
C GLN A 123 -46.45 -5.07 -6.91
N GLN A 124 -47.57 -5.76 -6.74
CA GLN A 124 -48.87 -5.17 -6.51
C GLN A 124 -49.28 -5.34 -5.05
N LEU A 125 -50.05 -4.38 -4.52
CA LEU A 125 -50.56 -4.42 -3.15
C LEU A 125 -52.05 -4.74 -3.17
N ALA A 126 -52.46 -5.77 -2.43
CA ALA A 126 -53.85 -6.05 -2.12
C ALA A 126 -54.08 -5.92 -0.61
N ALA A 127 -55.22 -5.36 -0.21
CA ALA A 127 -55.62 -5.26 1.19
C ALA A 127 -57.06 -5.75 1.34
N GLY A 128 -57.33 -6.51 2.41
CA GLY A 128 -58.62 -7.15 2.61
C GLY A 128 -58.67 -8.00 3.87
N VAL A 129 -59.76 -8.73 4.03
CA VAL A 129 -59.95 -9.66 5.15
C VAL A 129 -59.59 -11.06 4.69
N VAL A 130 -58.83 -11.79 5.50
CA VAL A 130 -58.49 -13.19 5.25
C VAL A 130 -59.74 -14.04 5.44
N THR A 131 -60.19 -14.74 4.40
CA THR A 131 -61.38 -15.60 4.46
C THR A 131 -61.05 -17.07 4.57
N GLN A 132 -59.87 -17.48 4.11
CA GLN A 132 -59.38 -18.85 4.23
C GLN A 132 -57.86 -18.86 4.25
N VAL A 133 -57.29 -19.69 5.12
CA VAL A 133 -55.84 -19.94 5.20
C VAL A 133 -55.56 -21.41 4.96
N ARG A 134 -54.61 -21.70 4.08
CA ARG A 134 -54.02 -23.02 3.83
C ARG A 134 -52.51 -22.91 3.90
N THR A 135 -51.82 -24.04 3.99
CA THR A 135 -50.36 -24.10 4.09
C THR A 135 -49.66 -23.44 2.89
N ASP A 136 -50.23 -23.55 1.70
CA ASP A 136 -49.67 -23.05 0.43
C ASP A 136 -50.51 -21.94 -0.24
N GLU A 137 -51.62 -21.53 0.39
CA GLU A 137 -52.56 -20.58 -0.21
C GLU A 137 -53.27 -19.74 0.85
N ILE A 138 -53.38 -18.43 0.60
CA ILE A 138 -54.20 -17.52 1.39
C ILE A 138 -55.27 -16.91 0.50
N VAL A 139 -56.51 -16.96 0.96
CA VAL A 139 -57.64 -16.32 0.29
C VAL A 139 -57.96 -15.01 1.01
N LEU A 140 -57.85 -13.92 0.28
CA LEU A 140 -58.14 -12.58 0.75
C LEU A 140 -59.39 -12.06 0.06
N GLN A 141 -60.31 -11.45 0.80
CA GLN A 141 -61.45 -10.72 0.27
C GLN A 141 -61.18 -9.21 0.36
N PRO A 142 -60.84 -8.53 -0.76
CA PRO A 142 -60.75 -7.08 -0.79
C PRO A 142 -62.12 -6.45 -0.56
N ARG A 143 -62.16 -5.23 -0.01
CA ARG A 143 -63.43 -4.50 0.22
C ARG A 143 -64.16 -4.15 -1.08
N SER A 144 -63.45 -4.04 -2.19
CA SER A 144 -63.95 -3.55 -3.48
C SER A 144 -63.93 -4.60 -4.60
N GLY A 145 -63.89 -5.89 -4.29
CA GLY A 145 -63.77 -6.94 -5.32
C GLY A 145 -64.18 -8.32 -4.84
N GLY A 146 -63.95 -9.34 -5.68
CA GLY A 146 -64.14 -10.75 -5.34
C GLY A 146 -62.95 -11.33 -4.56
N ALA A 147 -63.12 -12.52 -3.98
CA ALA A 147 -62.06 -13.23 -3.28
C ALA A 147 -60.87 -13.48 -4.22
N MET A 148 -59.67 -13.14 -3.76
CA MET A 148 -58.41 -13.37 -4.48
C MET A 148 -57.60 -14.41 -3.73
N ARG A 149 -56.97 -15.32 -4.49
CA ARG A 149 -56.18 -16.42 -3.95
C ARG A 149 -54.72 -16.17 -4.23
N PHE A 150 -53.91 -16.15 -3.19
CA PHE A 150 -52.48 -15.92 -3.25
C PHE A 150 -51.74 -17.19 -2.90
N LYS A 151 -50.80 -17.59 -3.74
CA LYS A 151 -49.89 -18.68 -3.42
C LYS A 151 -48.86 -18.22 -2.40
N VAL A 152 -48.60 -19.08 -1.43
CA VAL A 152 -47.61 -18.87 -0.38
C VAL A 152 -46.55 -19.96 -0.49
N ASP A 153 -45.29 -19.56 -0.46
CA ASP A 153 -44.15 -20.48 -0.50
C ASP A 153 -43.09 -20.10 0.55
N ASP A 154 -41.97 -20.82 0.56
CA ASP A 154 -40.87 -20.61 1.50
C ASP A 154 -40.20 -19.22 1.38
N ARG A 155 -40.48 -18.46 0.31
CA ARG A 155 -39.96 -17.11 0.08
C ARG A 155 -40.92 -16.03 0.56
N THR A 156 -42.18 -16.37 0.80
CA THR A 156 -43.17 -15.42 1.32
C THR A 156 -42.82 -15.00 2.73
N ARG A 157 -42.63 -13.69 2.95
CA ARG A 157 -42.42 -13.15 4.30
C ARG A 157 -43.77 -12.88 4.96
N VAL A 158 -44.06 -13.59 6.04
CA VAL A 158 -45.25 -13.32 6.87
C VAL A 158 -44.88 -12.41 8.03
N GLU A 159 -45.60 -11.32 8.18
CA GLU A 159 -45.45 -10.35 9.27
C GLU A 159 -46.77 -10.24 10.04
N ILE A 160 -46.73 -10.44 11.35
CA ILE A 160 -47.86 -10.33 12.25
C ILE A 160 -47.49 -9.27 13.28
N GLU A 161 -48.24 -8.15 13.30
CA GLU A 161 -47.93 -7.00 14.15
C GLU A 161 -46.48 -6.47 13.97
N GLY A 162 -45.97 -6.51 12.73
CA GLY A 162 -44.61 -6.07 12.40
C GLY A 162 -43.50 -7.02 12.87
N ARG A 163 -43.83 -8.21 13.38
CA ARG A 163 -42.87 -9.27 13.72
C ARG A 163 -42.97 -10.40 12.70
N GLN A 164 -41.84 -11.03 12.38
CA GLN A 164 -41.84 -12.18 11.49
C GLN A 164 -42.63 -13.34 12.12
N GLY A 165 -43.61 -13.88 11.38
CA GLY A 165 -44.50 -14.96 11.80
C GLY A 165 -44.57 -16.10 10.79
N SER A 166 -45.49 -17.03 11.00
CA SER A 166 -45.79 -18.11 10.06
C SER A 166 -47.23 -18.06 9.55
N VAL A 167 -47.50 -18.73 8.42
CA VAL A 167 -48.84 -18.79 7.80
C VAL A 167 -49.88 -19.36 8.77
N ASP A 168 -49.51 -20.36 9.56
CA ASP A 168 -50.42 -21.03 10.51
C ASP A 168 -50.88 -20.11 11.65
N GLN A 169 -50.17 -19.01 11.89
CA GLN A 169 -50.53 -18.02 12.90
C GLN A 169 -51.55 -17.00 12.39
N ILE A 170 -51.81 -16.97 11.07
CA ILE A 170 -52.80 -16.09 10.46
C ILE A 170 -54.19 -16.63 10.75
N ARG A 171 -55.05 -15.79 11.33
CA ARG A 171 -56.44 -16.15 11.63
C ARG A 171 -57.38 -15.67 10.52
N GLU A 172 -58.35 -16.50 10.18
CA GLU A 172 -59.49 -16.08 9.37
C GLU A 172 -60.22 -14.92 10.07
N GLY A 173 -60.68 -13.94 9.29
CA GLY A 173 -61.27 -12.70 9.78
C GLY A 173 -60.27 -11.58 10.08
N ALA A 174 -58.97 -11.84 10.06
CA ALA A 174 -57.95 -10.80 10.25
C ALA A 174 -57.81 -9.91 9.01
N GLU A 175 -57.45 -8.63 9.20
CA GLU A 175 -57.17 -7.71 8.10
C GLU A 175 -55.71 -7.88 7.67
N ALA A 176 -55.49 -8.18 6.40
CA ALA A 176 -54.17 -8.44 5.85
C ALA A 176 -53.89 -7.56 4.63
N ARG A 177 -52.61 -7.23 4.46
CA ARG A 177 -52.03 -6.56 3.30
C ARG A 177 -51.03 -7.50 2.66
N VAL A 178 -51.28 -7.87 1.41
CA VAL A 178 -50.44 -8.79 0.63
C VAL A 178 -49.77 -8.00 -0.48
N VAL A 179 -48.44 -7.97 -0.45
CA VAL A 179 -47.62 -7.60 -1.61
C VAL A 179 -47.42 -8.87 -2.43
N TYR A 180 -47.77 -8.84 -3.72
CA TYR A 180 -47.72 -10.01 -4.58
C TYR A 180 -47.12 -9.69 -5.93
N GLU A 181 -46.53 -10.70 -6.55
CA GLU A 181 -46.06 -10.65 -7.94
C GLU A 181 -47.01 -11.48 -8.81
N PRO A 182 -47.53 -10.92 -9.92
CA PRO A 182 -48.35 -11.68 -10.84
C PRO A 182 -47.51 -12.76 -11.53
N SER A 183 -47.94 -14.02 -11.47
CA SER A 183 -47.28 -15.13 -12.14
C SER A 183 -48.26 -15.87 -13.06
N ALA A 184 -47.72 -16.64 -14.02
CA ALA A 184 -48.53 -17.48 -14.91
C ALA A 184 -49.41 -18.50 -14.15
N ASN A 185 -49.04 -18.85 -12.92
CA ASN A 185 -49.72 -19.85 -12.09
C ASN A 185 -50.61 -19.20 -10.99
N GLY A 186 -50.94 -17.92 -11.13
CA GLY A 186 -51.66 -17.11 -10.13
C GLY A 186 -50.76 -16.11 -9.40
N PRO A 187 -51.32 -15.16 -8.64
CA PRO A 187 -50.51 -14.19 -7.90
C PRO A 187 -49.76 -14.89 -6.76
N ALA A 188 -48.44 -14.70 -6.71
CA ALA A 188 -47.57 -15.25 -5.67
C ALA A 188 -47.32 -14.18 -4.60
N ALA A 189 -47.57 -14.50 -3.33
CA ALA A 189 -47.34 -13.57 -2.24
C ALA A 189 -45.85 -13.41 -1.96
N VAL A 190 -45.38 -12.16 -1.94
CA VAL A 190 -44.02 -11.79 -1.54
C VAL A 190 -43.98 -11.46 -0.06
N THR A 191 -44.91 -10.61 0.39
CA THR A 191 -45.03 -10.22 1.80
C THR A 191 -46.49 -10.23 2.22
N VAL A 192 -46.80 -10.85 3.35
CA VAL A 192 -48.14 -10.89 3.95
C VAL A 192 -48.06 -10.22 5.32
N ALA A 193 -48.56 -9.00 5.42
CA ALA A 193 -48.64 -8.27 6.69
C ALA A 193 -50.06 -8.35 7.26
N VAL A 194 -50.19 -8.95 8.44
CA VAL A 194 -51.47 -9.15 9.12
C VAL A 194 -51.55 -8.22 10.31
N ASN A 195 -52.61 -7.40 10.33
CA ASN A 195 -53.04 -6.73 11.54
C ASN A 195 -54.20 -7.56 12.12
N PRO A 196 -54.07 -8.10 13.33
CA PRO A 196 -55.22 -8.65 14.03
C PRO A 196 -56.16 -7.48 14.33
N SER A 197 -57.09 -7.21 13.42
CA SER A 197 -58.13 -6.25 13.68
C SER A 197 -58.91 -6.77 14.87
N SER A 198 -59.02 -5.93 15.90
CA SER A 198 -59.66 -6.20 17.17
C SER A 198 -61.18 -6.34 17.01
N ALA A 199 -61.64 -7.28 16.18
CA ALA A 199 -63.05 -7.62 16.02
C ALA A 199 -63.65 -8.29 17.28
N ALA A 200 -62.87 -8.40 18.36
CA ALA A 200 -63.32 -8.76 19.69
C ALA A 200 -62.51 -8.04 20.79
N SER A 201 -62.47 -6.70 20.77
CA SER A 201 -62.11 -5.93 21.98
C SER A 201 -63.32 -5.13 22.43
N GLY A 202 -64.12 -5.76 23.28
CA GLY A 202 -65.08 -5.08 24.13
C GLY A 202 -64.37 -4.14 25.11
N SER A 203 -65.03 -3.01 25.34
CA SER A 203 -64.93 -2.11 26.49
C SER A 203 -63.87 -2.44 27.55
N GLY A 204 -62.78 -1.67 27.56
CA GLY A 204 -61.77 -1.66 28.62
C GLY A 204 -61.25 -0.25 28.84
N MET A 205 -61.99 0.52 29.63
CA MET A 205 -61.67 1.86 30.11
C MET A 205 -60.49 1.78 31.08
N GLY A 206 -59.42 2.52 30.84
CA GLY A 206 -58.23 2.50 31.71
C GLY A 206 -57.23 3.58 31.33
N SER A 207 -57.54 4.81 31.74
CA SER A 207 -56.62 5.94 31.83
C SER A 207 -55.41 5.56 32.69
N ASP A 208 -54.20 5.88 32.25
CA ASP A 208 -53.19 6.61 33.04
C ASP A 208 -51.87 6.75 32.26
N ALA A 209 -51.55 7.99 31.93
CA ALA A 209 -50.19 8.50 31.66
C ALA A 209 -49.59 8.93 33.03
N PRO A 210 -48.26 8.97 33.27
CA PRO A 210 -47.35 9.79 32.46
C PRO A 210 -45.87 9.31 32.33
N GLY A 211 -45.20 9.83 31.30
CA GLY A 211 -43.83 10.34 31.38
C GLY A 211 -42.66 9.35 31.32
N SER A 212 -41.87 9.42 30.24
CA SER A 212 -40.41 9.37 30.39
C SER A 212 -39.71 9.94 29.15
N THR A 213 -39.10 11.10 29.36
CA THR A 213 -38.08 11.75 28.53
C THR A 213 -36.81 10.89 28.50
N GLY A 214 -36.35 10.53 27.30
CA GLY A 214 -35.12 9.76 27.09
C GLY A 214 -34.35 10.23 25.87
N THR A 215 -33.65 11.36 26.03
CA THR A 215 -32.63 11.89 25.11
C THR A 215 -31.45 10.93 25.01
N GLY A 216 -31.04 10.56 23.79
CA GLY A 216 -29.84 9.74 23.56
C GLY A 216 -29.36 9.79 22.11
N ALA A 217 -28.77 10.92 21.71
CA ALA A 217 -28.00 11.02 20.48
C ALA A 217 -26.61 10.40 20.68
N PRO A 218 -26.13 9.49 19.82
CA PRO A 218 -24.71 9.17 19.77
C PRO A 218 -23.99 10.31 19.03
N SER A 219 -23.17 11.06 19.76
CA SER A 219 -22.19 11.96 19.17
C SER A 219 -21.18 11.15 18.36
N GLU A 220 -21.28 11.24 17.04
CA GLU A 220 -20.28 10.77 16.10
C GLU A 220 -19.01 11.63 16.27
N ALA A 221 -17.91 10.98 16.61
CA ALA A 221 -16.62 11.63 16.84
C ALA A 221 -16.10 12.25 15.52
N PRO A 222 -15.56 13.48 15.54
CA PRO A 222 -14.95 14.06 14.36
C PRO A 222 -13.72 13.24 13.91
N PRO A 223 -13.48 13.11 12.60
CA PRO A 223 -12.34 12.37 12.08
C PRO A 223 -11.01 13.00 12.56
N PRO A 224 -9.97 12.18 12.78
CA PRO A 224 -8.66 12.67 13.20
C PRO A 224 -8.09 13.65 12.15
N PRO A 225 -7.40 14.73 12.58
CA PRO A 225 -6.76 15.65 11.66
C PRO A 225 -5.69 14.92 10.83
N PRO A 226 -5.48 15.32 9.56
CA PRO A 226 -4.43 14.75 8.72
C PRO A 226 -3.05 14.97 9.39
N PRO A 227 -2.10 14.03 9.19
CA PRO A 227 -0.75 14.16 9.74
C PRO A 227 -0.13 15.47 9.25
N GLN A 228 0.22 16.35 10.19
CA GLN A 228 0.92 17.59 9.88
C GLN A 228 2.26 17.23 9.26
N GLN A 229 2.43 17.55 7.97
CA GLN A 229 3.71 17.47 7.30
C GLN A 229 4.66 18.43 8.01
N THR A 230 5.58 17.88 8.80
CA THR A 230 6.71 18.62 9.34
C THR A 230 7.56 19.10 8.17
N LEU A 231 7.47 20.38 7.86
CA LEU A 231 8.39 21.07 6.96
C LEU A 231 9.83 20.85 7.46
N PRO A 232 10.76 20.38 6.60
CA PRO A 232 12.16 20.30 6.98
C PRO A 232 12.70 21.72 7.26
N PRO A 233 13.58 21.89 8.27
CA PRO A 233 14.14 23.19 8.58
C PRO A 233 14.90 23.74 7.36
N PRO A 234 14.86 25.07 7.14
CA PRO A 234 15.59 25.69 6.05
C PRO A 234 17.09 25.42 6.24
N GLY A 235 17.64 24.65 5.30
CA GLY A 235 19.06 24.38 5.22
C GLY A 235 19.83 25.69 5.14
N THR A 236 20.67 25.92 6.13
CA THR A 236 21.65 26.99 6.12
C THR A 236 22.71 26.62 5.09
N ASN A 237 22.55 27.09 3.85
CA ASN A 237 23.63 27.07 2.89
C ASN A 237 24.74 27.99 3.42
N ARG A 238 25.89 27.38 3.67
CA ARG A 238 27.14 28.06 3.99
C ARG A 238 28.13 27.80 2.86
#